data_AF-K1UAR0-F1
#
_entry.id   AF-K1UAR0-F1
#
_cell.length_a   1.000
_cell.length_b   1.000
_cell.length_c   1.000
_cell.angle_alpha   90.00
_cell.angle_beta   90.00
_cell.angle_gamma   90.00
#
_symmetry.space_group_name_H-M   'P 1'
#
loop_
_entity.id
_entity.type
_entity.pdbx_description
1 polymer ?
#
loop_
_entity_poly.entity_id
_entity_poly.type
_entity_poly.pdbx_seq_one_letter_code
_entity_poly.pdbx_strand_id
1 'polypeptide(L)'
;MEELTLTTPALLFSAVSLILLAYTNRFLSYAQLVRTLKEQHLQHPSQVTRAQIDNLRRRLHLTRTMQTLGVSSLFLCVVTMFLIYVGLDRLSAYVFGAALLL
;
A
#
# COMPACT_ATOMS: atom_id res chain seq x y z
N MET A 1 -3.35 29.42 -12.88
CA MET A 1 -3.43 28.17 -12.10
C MET A 1 -2.45 27.24 -12.78
N GLU A 2 -1.40 26.79 -12.08
CA GLU A 2 -0.42 25.87 -12.66
C GLU A 2 -1.14 24.66 -13.27
N GLU A 3 -0.91 24.43 -14.56
CA GLU A 3 -1.48 23.29 -15.28
C GLU A 3 -0.96 22.01 -14.64
N LEU A 4 -1.87 21.15 -14.19
CA LEU A 4 -1.53 19.84 -13.66
C LEU A 4 -1.04 19.00 -14.85
N THR A 5 0.27 19.04 -15.10
CA THR A 5 0.86 18.38 -16.27
C THR A 5 0.93 16.86 -16.06
N LEU A 6 1.04 16.11 -17.15
CA LEU A 6 1.22 14.65 -17.11
C LEU A 6 2.46 14.20 -16.30
N THR A 7 3.41 15.09 -16.00
CA THR A 7 4.63 14.76 -15.25
C THR A 7 4.37 14.56 -13.76
N THR A 8 3.42 15.28 -13.15
CA THR A 8 3.15 15.21 -11.70
C THR A 8 2.56 13.85 -11.30
N PRO A 9 1.55 13.29 -11.99
CA PRO A 9 1.07 11.94 -11.71
C PRO A 9 2.13 10.86 -12.01
N ALA A 10 3.01 11.06 -13.00
CA ALA A 10 4.06 10.09 -13.36
C ALA A 10 5.14 9.96 -12.27
N LEU A 11 5.50 11.07 -11.61
CA LEU A 11 6.42 11.06 -10.47
C LEU A 11 5.80 10.33 -9.27
N LEU A 12 4.51 10.56 -8.99
CA LEU A 12 3.78 9.87 -7.92
C LEU A 12 3.65 8.38 -8.19
N PHE A 13 3.38 7.99 -9.45
CA PHE A 13 3.38 6.57 -9.84
C PHE A 13 4.69 5.89 -9.48
N SER A 14 5.82 6.53 -9.77
CA SER A 14 7.16 5.99 -9.49
C SER A 14 7.41 5.87 -7.98
N ALA A 15 7.09 6.92 -7.21
CA ALA A 15 7.29 6.93 -5.76
C ALA A 15 6.41 5.90 -5.04
N VAL A 16 5.12 5.83 -5.37
CA VAL A 16 4.18 4.90 -4.73
C VAL A 16 4.51 3.45 -5.09
N SER A 17 5.00 3.18 -6.31
CA SER A 17 5.47 1.85 -6.71
C SER A 17 6.64 1.34 -5.85
N LEU A 18 7.61 2.21 -5.55
CA LEU A 18 8.74 1.89 -4.66
C LEU A 18 8.28 1.61 -3.22
N ILE A 19 7.35 2.42 -2.72
CA ILE A 19 6.76 2.23 -1.39
C ILE A 19 5.99 0.90 -1.32
N LEU A 20 5.23 0.56 -2.37
CA LEU A 20 4.50 -0.70 -2.46
C LEU A 20 5.44 -1.92 -2.44
N LEU A 21 6.56 -1.83 -3.16
CA LEU A 21 7.60 -2.86 -3.14
C LEU A 21 8.19 -3.05 -1.74
N ALA A 22 8.50 -1.95 -1.03
CA ALA A 22 8.96 -2.00 0.36
C ALA A 22 7.93 -2.65 1.29
N TYR A 23 6.64 -2.33 1.15
CA TYR A 23 5.57 -2.97 1.93
C TYR A 23 5.41 -4.45 1.61
N THR A 24 5.61 -4.85 0.35
CA THR A 24 5.57 -6.27 -0.07
C THR A 24 6.66 -7.06 0.65
N ASN A 25 7.88 -6.51 0.68
CA ASN A 25 9.01 -7.13 1.39
C ASN A 25 8.72 -7.27 2.89
N ARG A 26 8.15 -6.23 3.51
CA ARG A 26 7.76 -6.27 4.93
C ARG A 26 6.65 -7.28 5.21
N PHE A 27 5.67 -7.40 4.32
CA PHE A 27 4.59 -8.39 4.42
C PHE A 27 5.15 -9.83 4.38
N LEU A 28 6.04 -10.11 3.42
CA LEU A 28 6.68 -11.42 3.28
C LEU A 28 7.49 -11.79 4.52
N SER A 29 8.30 -10.86 5.03
CA SER A 29 9.10 -11.07 6.25
C SER A 29 8.22 -11.38 7.47
N TYR A 30 7.12 -10.65 7.67
CA TYR A 30 6.18 -10.95 8.76
C TYR A 30 5.44 -12.27 8.56
N ALA A 31 5.04 -12.62 7.34
CA ALA A 31 4.39 -13.89 7.05
C ALA A 31 5.32 -15.09 7.35
N GLN A 32 6.60 -14.98 7.00
CA GLN A 32 7.61 -15.98 7.35
C GLN A 32 7.77 -16.12 8.86
N LEU A 33 7.89 -15.01 9.58
CA LEU A 33 8.06 -15.03 11.04
C LEU A 33 6.84 -15.64 11.76
N VAL A 34 5.61 -15.35 11.29
CA VAL A 34 4.39 -16.00 11.82
C VAL A 34 4.42 -17.52 11.62
N ARG A 35 4.92 -18.01 10.47
CA ARG A 35 5.04 -19.45 10.21
C ARG A 35 6.06 -20.10 11.16
N THR A 36 7.24 -19.50 11.30
CA THR A 36 8.29 -19.98 12.21
C THR A 36 7.82 -20.00 13.66
N LEU A 37 7.17 -18.92 14.14
CA LEU A 37 6.63 -18.86 15.49
C LEU A 37 5.52 -19.90 15.72
N LYS A 38 4.70 -20.17 14.69
CA LYS A 38 3.66 -21.22 14.76
C LYS A 38 4.29 -22.61 14.91
N GLU A 39 5.33 -22.92 14.14
CA GLU A 39 6.06 -24.19 14.25
C GLU A 39 6.70 -24.35 15.63
N GLN A 40 7.35 -23.30 16.15
CA GLN A 40 7.91 -23.29 17.51
C GLN A 40 6.84 -23.50 18.58
N HIS A 41 5.66 -22.89 18.42
CA HIS A 41 4.54 -23.07 19.36
C HIS A 41 3.98 -24.49 19.34
N LEU A 42 3.97 -25.17 18.18
CA LEU A 42 3.54 -26.59 18.11
C LEU A 42 4.50 -27.51 18.86
N GLN A 43 5.80 -27.24 18.83
CA GLN A 43 6.79 -28.05 19.57
C GLN A 43 6.80 -27.72 21.07
N HIS A 44 6.72 -26.43 21.42
CA HIS A 44 6.73 -25.94 22.79
C HIS A 44 5.61 -24.91 22.99
N PRO A 45 4.40 -25.35 23.40
CA PRO A 45 3.27 -24.45 23.56
C PRO A 45 3.53 -23.46 24.71
N SER A 46 3.76 -22.20 24.34
CA SER A 46 3.92 -21.09 25.29
C SER A 46 2.89 -20.00 25.05
N GLN A 47 2.34 -19.40 26.12
CA GLN A 47 1.41 -18.28 25.99
C GLN A 47 2.07 -17.05 25.33
N VAL A 48 3.38 -16.89 25.50
CA VAL A 48 4.16 -15.78 24.91
C VAL A 48 4.22 -15.90 23.39
N THR A 49 4.50 -17.10 22.84
CA THR A 49 4.55 -17.32 21.39
C THR A 49 3.20 -17.07 20.74
N ARG A 50 2.10 -17.46 21.41
CA ARG A 50 0.74 -17.19 20.92
C ARG A 50 0.44 -15.69 20.85
N ALA A 51 0.78 -14.94 21.90
CA ALA A 51 0.62 -13.48 21.92
C ALA A 51 1.46 -12.78 20.84
N GLN A 52 2.68 -13.25 20.56
CA GLN A 52 3.50 -12.72 19.47
C GLN A 52 2.89 -12.98 18.10
N ILE A 53 2.37 -14.19 17.85
CA ILE A 53 1.70 -14.52 16.58
C ILE A 53 0.51 -13.59 16.34
N ASP A 54 -0.31 -13.33 17.37
CA ASP A 54 -1.46 -12.43 17.25
C ASP A 54 -1.03 -10.98 16.96
N ASN A 55 0.03 -10.49 17.61
CA ASN A 55 0.59 -9.17 17.34
C ASN A 55 1.09 -9.05 15.88
N LEU A 56 1.82 -10.07 15.41
CA LEU A 56 2.35 -10.09 14.04
C LEU A 56 1.23 -10.19 13.01
N ARG A 57 0.18 -10.99 13.25
CA ARG A 57 -1.00 -11.05 12.37
C ARG A 57 -1.67 -9.68 12.26
N ARG A 58 -1.79 -8.95 13.38
CA ARG A 58 -2.33 -7.60 13.36
C ARG A 58 -1.45 -6.65 12.55
N ARG A 59 -0.13 -6.69 12.74
CA ARG A 59 0.83 -5.92 11.91
C ARG A 59 0.73 -6.28 10.42
N LEU A 60 0.59 -7.56 10.10
CA LEU A 60 0.42 -8.05 8.73
C LEU A 60 -0.85 -7.48 8.08
N HIS A 61 -1.97 -7.45 8.83
CA HIS A 61 -3.21 -6.85 8.36
C HIS A 61 -3.07 -5.34 8.11
N LEU A 62 -2.39 -4.61 9.00
CA LEU A 62 -2.09 -3.19 8.79
C LEU A 62 -1.26 -2.97 7.52
N THR A 63 -0.18 -3.73 7.32
CA THR A 63 0.65 -3.63 6.11
C THR A 63 -0.16 -3.90 4.84
N ARG A 64 -1.05 -4.90 4.86
CA ARG A 64 -1.94 -5.20 3.73
C ARG A 64 -2.92 -4.07 3.43
N THR A 65 -3.44 -3.42 4.47
CA THR A 65 -4.35 -2.28 4.33
C THR A 65 -3.62 -1.10 3.68
N MET A 66 -2.40 -0.79 4.15
CA MET A 66 -1.55 0.24 3.54
C MET A 66 -1.22 -0.04 2.07
N GLN A 67 -0.96 -1.30 1.69
CA GLN A 67 -0.80 -1.66 0.28
C GLN A 67 -2.07 -1.43 -0.54
N THR A 68 -3.23 -1.79 0.00
CA THR A 68 -4.50 -1.64 -0.71
C THR A 68 -4.81 -0.17 -0.98
N LEU A 69 -4.51 0.70 0.00
CA LEU A 69 -4.60 2.15 -0.16
C LEU A 69 -3.60 2.66 -1.21
N GLY A 70 -2.34 2.24 -1.15
CA GLY A 70 -1.33 2.62 -2.16
C GLY A 70 -1.69 2.19 -3.58
N VAL A 71 -2.22 0.98 -3.76
CA VAL A 71 -2.71 0.50 -5.07
C VAL A 71 -3.93 1.31 -5.54
N SER A 72 -4.82 1.67 -4.62
CA SER A 72 -5.99 2.51 -4.92
C SER A 72 -5.57 3.92 -5.33
N SER A 73 -4.58 4.51 -4.64
CA SER A 73 -3.95 5.78 -5.00
C SER A 73 -3.32 5.73 -6.40
N LEU A 74 -2.56 4.67 -6.71
CA LEU A 74 -1.98 4.45 -8.04
C LEU A 74 -3.06 4.34 -9.11
N PHE A 75 -4.13 3.60 -8.85
CA PHE A 75 -5.25 3.48 -9.77
C PHE A 75 -5.90 4.84 -10.03
N LEU A 76 -6.15 5.66 -8.99
CA LEU A 76 -6.66 7.01 -9.17
C LEU A 76 -5.67 7.94 -9.90
N CYS A 77 -4.36 7.75 -9.74
CA CYS A 77 -3.36 8.47 -10.55
C CYS A 77 -3.47 8.12 -12.03
N VAL A 78 -3.68 6.84 -12.39
CA VAL A 78 -3.91 6.42 -13.78
C VAL A 78 -5.21 7.04 -14.32
N VAL A 79 -6.29 7.03 -13.53
CA VAL A 79 -7.54 7.71 -13.89
C VAL A 79 -7.31 9.20 -14.09
N THR A 80 -6.52 9.85 -13.24
CA THR A 80 -6.17 11.28 -13.37
C THR A 80 -5.46 11.55 -14.71
N MET A 81 -4.45 10.74 -15.07
CA MET A 81 -3.75 10.88 -16.34
C MET A 81 -4.70 10.69 -17.54
N PHE A 82 -5.63 9.75 -17.46
CA PHE A 82 -6.65 9.55 -18.48
C PHE A 82 -7.61 10.75 -18.60
N LEU A 83 -8.04 11.34 -17.49
CA LEU A 83 -8.92 12.51 -17.50
C LEU A 83 -8.23 13.74 -18.08
N ILE A 84 -6.95 13.96 -17.76
CA ILE A 84 -6.14 15.01 -18.39
C ILE A 84 -6.06 14.76 -19.90
N TYR A 85 -5.83 13.51 -20.33
CA TYR A 85 -5.75 13.15 -21.74
C TYR A 85 -7.03 13.44 -22.53
N VAL A 86 -8.21 13.24 -21.91
CA VAL A 86 -9.52 13.54 -22.53
C VAL A 86 -9.92 15.02 -22.41
N GLY A 87 -9.13 15.86 -21.73
CA GLY A 87 -9.39 17.29 -21.57
C GLY A 87 -10.38 17.65 -20.46
N LEU A 88 -10.55 16.77 -19.46
CA LEU A 88 -11.46 16.96 -18.31
C LEU A 88 -10.72 17.50 -17.08
N ASP A 89 -10.11 18.69 -17.19
CA ASP A 89 -9.16 19.23 -16.20
C ASP A 89 -9.75 19.46 -14.79
N ARG A 90 -11.00 19.89 -14.70
CA ARG A 90 -11.65 20.07 -13.38
C ARG A 90 -11.87 18.74 -12.67
N LEU A 91 -12.28 17.71 -13.42
CA LEU A 91 -12.52 16.38 -12.85
C LEU A 91 -11.18 15.73 -12.45
N SER A 92 -10.14 15.89 -13.28
CA SER A 92 -8.82 15.35 -12.99
C SER A 92 -8.24 15.94 -11.70
N ALA A 93 -8.43 17.24 -11.43
CA ALA A 93 -7.99 17.86 -10.17
C ALA A 93 -8.65 17.25 -8.93
N TYR A 94 -9.97 16.99 -8.95
CA TYR A 94 -10.66 16.35 -7.82
C TYR A 94 -10.21 14.90 -7.62
N VAL A 95 -10.07 14.14 -8.71
CA VAL A 95 -9.60 12.74 -8.65
C VAL A 95 -8.14 12.67 -8.16
N PHE A 96 -7.30 13.60 -8.59
CA PHE A 96 -5.93 13.72 -8.13
C PHE A 96 -5.84 14.04 -6.64
N GLY A 97 -6.67 14.97 -6.15
CA GLY A 97 -6.77 15.27 -4.73
C GLY A 97 -7.18 14.04 -3.91
N ALA A 98 -8.12 13.24 -4.40
CA ALA A 98 -8.49 11.97 -3.76
C ALA A 98 -7.34 10.95 -3.78
N ALA A 99 -6.57 10.88 -4.87
CA ALA A 99 -5.39 10.01 -4.95
C ALA A 99 -4.31 10.37 -3.92
N LEU A 100 -4.13 11.65 -3.62
CA LEU A 100 -3.17 12.14 -2.62
C LEU A 100 -3.61 11.86 -1.17
N LEU A 101 -4.91 11.73 -0.92
CA LEU A 101 -5.46 11.46 0.41
C LEU A 101 -5.43 9.98 0.80
N LEU A 102 -5.35 9.08 -0.18
CA LEU A 102 -5.28 7.62 0.01
C LEU A 102 -3.85 7.18 0.35
#